data_AF-A0A2H0BRJ1-F1
#
_entry.id   AF-A0A2H0BRJ1-F1
#
_cell.length_a   1.000
_cell.length_b   1.000
_cell.length_c   1.000
_cell.angle_alpha   90.00
_cell.angle_beta   90.00
_cell.angle_gamma   90.00
#
_symmetry.space_group_name_H-M   'P 1'
#
loop_
_entity.id
_entity.type
_entity.pdbx_description
1 polymer ?
#
loop_
_entity_poly.entity_id
_entity_poly.type
_entity_poly.pdbx_seq_one_letter_code
_entity_poly.pdbx_strand_id
1 'polypeptide(L)'
;AAMKPNARVIVLGRGEDETHVRTWLRDAASFDQIIGFAVGRTVFAKPLKVYIEKRITKKVCIERISKNFSSLVRLWSKERSIKP
;
A
#
# COMPACT_ATOMS: atom_id res chain seq x y z
N ALA A 1 11.54 8.42 21.53
CA ALA A 1 12.47 7.27 21.47
C ALA A 1 13.43 7.51 20.32
N ALA A 2 14.75 7.49 20.57
CA ALA A 2 15.74 7.66 19.51
C ALA A 2 15.73 6.43 18.58
N MET A 3 15.81 6.66 17.27
CA MET A 3 15.83 5.58 16.28
C MET A 3 17.18 4.85 16.37
N LYS A 4 17.16 3.52 16.55
CA LYS A 4 18.41 2.74 16.57
C LYS A 4 19.09 2.80 15.19
N PRO A 5 20.44 2.81 15.11
CA PRO A 5 21.18 2.96 13.85
C PRO A 5 20.78 1.98 12.74
N ASN A 6 20.34 0.77 13.11
CA ASN A 6 19.98 -0.31 12.18
C ASN A 6 18.46 -0.60 12.16
N ALA A 7 17.64 0.33 12.63
CA ALA A 7 16.19 0.15 12.59
C ALA A 7 15.71 0.17 11.14
N ARG A 8 14.89 -0.84 10.79
CA ARG A 8 14.21 -0.91 9.49
C ARG A 8 12.83 -0.28 9.62
N VAL A 9 12.49 0.59 8.68
CA VAL A 9 11.25 1.38 8.70
C VAL A 9 10.28 0.86 7.64
N ILE A 10 8.98 0.95 7.92
CA ILE A 10 7.92 0.72 6.93
C ILE A 10 6.96 1.91 6.89
N VAL A 11 6.44 2.22 5.70
CA VAL A 11 5.43 3.28 5.53
C VAL A 11 4.03 2.76 5.89
N LEU A 12 3.28 3.52 6.68
CA LEU A 12 1.88 3.21 7.00
C LEU A 12 0.93 4.02 6.12
N GLY A 13 -0.11 3.37 5.59
CA GLY A 13 -1.12 4.07 4.76
C GLY A 13 -2.08 4.98 5.54
N ARG A 14 -2.10 4.89 6.88
CA ARG A 14 -2.89 5.74 7.81
C ARG A 14 -4.40 5.88 7.56
N GLY A 15 -4.97 5.12 6.62
CA GLY A 15 -6.38 5.25 6.24
C GLY A 15 -6.63 6.35 5.20
N GLU A 16 -5.56 6.90 4.61
CA GLU A 16 -5.65 7.87 3.53
C GLU A 16 -6.13 7.24 2.22
N ASP A 17 -6.45 8.12 1.27
CA ASP A 17 -6.75 7.73 -0.10
C ASP A 17 -5.53 7.15 -0.84
N GLU A 18 -5.82 6.54 -1.98
CA GLU A 18 -4.82 5.90 -2.81
C GLU A 18 -3.77 6.90 -3.34
N THR A 19 -4.16 8.15 -3.63
CA THR A 19 -3.26 9.15 -4.20
C THR A 19 -2.14 9.49 -3.22
N HIS A 20 -2.49 9.81 -1.98
CA HIS A 20 -1.52 10.10 -0.93
C HIS A 20 -0.61 8.90 -0.64
N VAL A 21 -1.19 7.71 -0.51
CA VAL A 21 -0.42 6.49 -0.30
C VAL A 21 0.60 6.28 -1.42
N ARG A 22 0.22 6.45 -2.68
CA ARG A 22 1.13 6.27 -3.82
C ARG A 22 2.26 7.29 -3.83
N THR A 23 2.01 8.55 -3.47
CA THR A 23 3.06 9.57 -3.33
C THR A 23 4.07 9.16 -2.28
N TRP A 24 3.61 8.79 -1.08
CA TRP A 24 4.51 8.37 -0.01
C TRP A 24 5.31 7.11 -0.34
N LEU A 25 4.72 6.14 -1.05
CA LEU A 25 5.44 4.95 -1.47
C LEU A 25 6.56 5.27 -2.47
N ARG A 26 6.37 6.24 -3.37
CA ARG A 26 7.42 6.68 -4.29
C ARG A 26 8.56 7.35 -3.55
N ASP A 27 8.25 8.31 -2.69
CA ASP A 27 9.25 9.04 -1.92
C ASP A 27 10.04 8.07 -1.02
N ALA A 28 9.32 7.19 -0.32
CA ALA A 28 9.92 6.25 0.60
C ALA A 28 10.83 5.20 -0.06
N ALA A 29 10.52 4.79 -1.29
CA ALA A 29 11.33 3.80 -2.01
C ALA A 29 12.76 4.29 -2.30
N SER A 30 12.98 5.61 -2.31
CA SER A 30 14.30 6.22 -2.48
C SER A 30 15.23 6.09 -1.27
N PHE A 31 14.70 5.74 -0.09
CA PHE A 31 15.48 5.62 1.14
C PHE A 31 15.76 4.16 1.48
N ASP A 32 17.04 3.79 1.64
CA ASP A 32 17.44 2.40 1.91
C ASP A 32 17.02 1.88 3.30
N GLN A 33 16.77 2.77 4.26
CA GLN A 33 16.30 2.41 5.60
C GLN A 33 14.80 2.03 5.60
N ILE A 34 14.06 2.42 4.55
CA ILE A 34 12.64 2.09 4.40
C ILE A 34 12.52 0.83 3.54
N ILE A 35 12.12 -0.26 4.17
CA ILE A 35 12.18 -1.60 3.57
C ILE A 35 10.84 -2.08 3.00
N GLY A 36 9.77 -1.31 3.18
CA GLY A 36 8.44 -1.70 2.71
C GLY A 36 7.33 -0.80 3.25
N PHE A 37 6.11 -1.34 3.20
CA PHE A 37 4.90 -0.63 3.58
C PHE A 37 3.84 -1.55 4.19
N ALA A 38 2.94 -0.96 4.98
CA ALA A 38 1.74 -1.58 5.49
C ALA A 38 0.53 -0.68 5.19
N VAL A 39 -0.24 -1.07 4.17
CA VAL A 39 -1.43 -0.33 3.70
C VAL A 39 -2.64 -1.27 3.72
N GLY A 40 -3.56 -1.04 4.65
CA GLY A 40 -4.76 -1.87 4.84
C GLY A 40 -6.02 -1.25 4.25
N ARG A 41 -6.65 -0.32 5.00
CA ARG A 41 -7.98 0.24 4.67
C ARG A 41 -8.08 0.80 3.26
N THR A 42 -7.04 1.47 2.76
CA THR A 42 -6.97 1.98 1.38
C THR A 42 -7.15 0.88 0.33
N VAL A 43 -6.69 -0.36 0.62
CA VAL A 43 -6.80 -1.51 -0.28
C VAL A 43 -8.19 -2.14 -0.21
N PHE A 44 -8.70 -2.40 1.00
CA PHE A 44 -9.88 -3.28 1.16
C PHE A 44 -11.18 -2.59 1.58
N ALA A 45 -11.15 -1.40 2.20
CA ALA A 45 -12.34 -0.83 2.83
C ALA A 45 -13.48 -0.56 1.84
N LYS A 46 -13.18 0.06 0.70
CA LYS A 46 -14.18 0.37 -0.34
C LYS A 46 -14.76 -0.90 -0.99
N PRO A 47 -13.95 -1.86 -1.51
CA PRO A 47 -14.48 -3.12 -2.02
C PRO A 47 -15.33 -3.89 -1.00
N LEU A 48 -14.86 -3.97 0.25
CA LEU A 48 -15.54 -4.69 1.32
C LEU A 48 -16.89 -4.05 1.67
N LYS A 49 -16.96 -2.72 1.76
CA LYS A 49 -18.22 -1.99 1.98
C LYS A 49 -19.24 -2.29 0.90
N VAL A 50 -18.84 -2.21 -0.37
CA VAL A 50 -19.73 -2.48 -1.52
C VAL A 50 -20.21 -3.94 -1.54
N TYR A 51 -19.38 -4.88 -1.09
CA TYR A 51 -19.77 -6.28 -0.93
C TYR A 51 -20.77 -6.50 0.20
N ILE A 52 -20.55 -5.88 1.37
CA ILE A 52 -21.48 -5.95 2.52
C ILE A 52 -22.85 -5.36 2.14
N GLU A 53 -22.86 -4.29 1.33
CA GLU A 53 -24.07 -3.70 0.75
C GLU A 53 -24.72 -4.57 -0.35
N LYS A 54 -24.21 -5.79 -0.60
CA LYS A 54 -24.69 -6.76 -1.60
C LYS A 54 -24.71 -6.21 -3.05
N ARG A 55 -23.92 -5.18 -3.35
CA ARG A 55 -23.84 -4.58 -4.70
C ARG A 55 -22.87 -5.29 -5.64
N ILE A 56 -21.99 -6.13 -5.11
CA ILE A 56 -21.05 -6.95 -5.89
C ILE A 56 -20.97 -8.36 -5.31
N THR A 57 -20.50 -9.32 -6.10
CA THR A 57 -20.25 -10.69 -5.63
C THR A 57 -18.97 -10.76 -4.78
N LYS A 58 -18.84 -11.81 -3.97
CA LYS A 58 -17.62 -12.10 -3.21
C LYS A 58 -16.39 -12.20 -4.13
N LYS A 59 -16.54 -12.83 -5.29
CA LYS A 59 -15.47 -12.97 -6.30
C LYS A 59 -14.99 -11.59 -6.78
N VAL A 60 -15.91 -10.71 -7.17
CA VAL A 60 -15.58 -9.34 -7.60
C VAL A 60 -14.93 -8.53 -6.47
N CYS A 61 -15.35 -8.73 -5.22
CA CYS A 61 -14.71 -8.10 -4.06
C CYS A 61 -13.24 -8.54 -3.92
N ILE A 62 -12.96 -9.84 -3.97
CA ILE A 62 -11.61 -10.40 -3.87
C ILE A 62 -10.73 -9.89 -5.02
N GLU A 63 -11.23 -9.89 -6.25
CA GLU A 63 -10.51 -9.38 -7.42
C GLU A 63 -10.12 -7.91 -7.26
N ARG A 64 -11.04 -7.07 -6.76
CA ARG A 64 -10.76 -5.65 -6.51
C ARG A 64 -9.69 -5.46 -5.43
N ILE A 65 -9.79 -6.17 -4.32
CA ILE A 65 -8.79 -6.11 -3.23
C ILE A 65 -7.41 -6.55 -3.75
N SER A 66 -7.36 -7.68 -4.47
CA SER A 66 -6.13 -8.20 -5.05
C SER A 66 -5.50 -7.22 -6.05
N LYS A 67 -6.31 -6.62 -6.93
CA LYS A 67 -5.85 -5.62 -7.90
C LYS A 67 -5.28 -4.39 -7.21
N ASN A 68 -5.97 -3.87 -6.19
CA ASN A 68 -5.53 -2.71 -5.41
C ASN A 68 -4.17 -2.98 -4.75
N PHE A 69 -4.05 -4.08 -4.00
CA PHE A 69 -2.79 -4.45 -3.33
C PHE A 69 -1.65 -4.67 -4.32
N SER A 70 -1.90 -5.45 -5.38
CA SER A 70 -0.91 -5.75 -6.41
C SER A 70 -0.41 -4.48 -7.12
N SER A 71 -1.26 -3.45 -7.25
CA SER A 71 -0.86 -2.17 -7.82
C SER A 71 0.17 -1.43 -6.96
N LEU A 72 0.04 -1.52 -5.63
CA LEU A 72 0.99 -0.92 -4.68
C LEU A 72 2.30 -1.71 -4.65
N VAL A 73 2.23 -3.05 -4.70
CA VAL A 73 3.43 -3.91 -4.80
C VAL A 73 4.20 -3.62 -6.07
N ARG A 74 3.51 -3.50 -7.22
CA ARG A 74 4.14 -3.14 -8.49
C ARG A 74 4.77 -1.75 -8.46
N LEU A 75 4.09 -0.76 -7.88
CA LEU A 75 4.63 0.58 -7.68
C LEU A 75 5.92 0.53 -6.86
N TRP A 76 5.85 -0.05 -5.65
CA TRP A 76 7.00 -0.17 -4.75
C TRP A 76 8.18 -0.88 -5.42
N SER A 77 7.93 -2.00 -6.10
CA SER A 77 8.98 -2.77 -6.78
C SER A 77 9.61 -1.97 -7.91
N LYS A 78 8.81 -1.24 -8.69
CA LYS A 78 9.32 -0.37 -9.76
C LYS A 78 10.25 0.70 -9.21
N GLU A 79 9.81 1.44 -8.19
CA GLU A 79 10.60 2.54 -7.63
C GLU A 79 11.87 2.03 -6.93
N ARG A 80 11.83 0.85 -6.28
CA ARG A 80 13.02 0.23 -5.67
C ARG A 80 14.04 -0.30 -6.67
N SER A 81 13.60 -0.74 -7.85
CA SER A 81 14.49 -1.21 -8.92
C SER A 81 15.16 -0.08 -9.69
N ILE A 82 14.62 1.14 -9.59
CA ILE A 82 15.25 2.34 -10.14
C ILE A 82 16.25 2.84 -9.07
N LYS A 83 17.44 2.22 -9.05
CA LYS A 83 18.60 2.79 -8.37
C LYS A 83 19.52 3.38 -9.45
N PRO A 84 19.91 4.67 -9.38
CA PRO A 84 20.99 5.20 -10.21
C PRO A 84 22.33 4.51 -9.88
#